data_AF-A0A7C2ECJ7-F1
#
_entry.id   AF-A0A7C2ECJ7-F1
#
_cell.length_a   1.000
_cell.length_b   1.000
_cell.length_c   1.000
_cell.angle_alpha   90.00
_cell.angle_beta   90.00
_cell.angle_gamma   90.00
#
_symmetry.space_group_name_H-M   'P 1'
#
loop_
_entity.id
_entity.type
_entity.pdbx_description
1 polymer ?
#
loop_
_entity_poly.entity_id
_entity_poly.type
_entity_poly.pdbx_seq_one_letter_code
_entity_poly.pdbx_strand_id
1 'polypeptide(L)'
;MASWTRSASTCAPAREPPPKMQIREASDPVEALDADVLVLFHLEDEPAPRGRLGWVDWVLCGAVSRLRARGKFGGERGANVLLSPSGKFRARMILVIGLGRQAELSMVALYRLSYRAAHTILALGCTQVAMEPPFRAFPREAPTRIRQAFLEGFTAELSRGRPDASFSVSVLSPPNGP
;
A
#
# COMPACT_ATOMS: atom_id res chain seq x y z
N MET A 1 -3.03 -61.11 30.73
CA MET A 1 -4.00 -59.99 30.65
C MET A 1 -3.26 -58.73 31.04
N ALA A 2 -2.86 -57.89 30.07
CA ALA A 2 -2.15 -56.64 30.35
C ALA A 2 -3.04 -55.48 29.89
N SER A 3 -3.57 -54.70 30.85
CA SER A 3 -4.41 -53.54 30.58
C SER A 3 -3.53 -52.34 30.24
N TRP A 4 -3.73 -51.78 29.06
CA TRP A 4 -3.16 -50.49 28.66
C TRP A 4 -4.16 -49.37 28.96
N THR A 5 -3.87 -48.53 29.94
CA THR A 5 -4.59 -47.27 30.16
C THR A 5 -3.98 -46.18 29.27
N ARG A 6 -4.73 -45.74 28.26
CA ARG A 6 -4.37 -44.58 27.43
C ARG A 6 -4.58 -43.29 28.22
N SER A 7 -3.51 -42.54 28.41
CA SER A 7 -3.55 -41.15 28.88
C SER A 7 -4.16 -40.28 27.78
N ALA A 8 -5.27 -39.60 28.10
CA ALA A 8 -5.88 -38.62 27.21
C ALA A 8 -5.09 -37.31 27.32
N SER A 9 -4.32 -37.00 26.28
CA SER A 9 -3.68 -35.70 26.12
C SER A 9 -4.76 -34.66 25.80
N THR A 10 -5.05 -33.75 26.73
CA THR A 10 -5.94 -32.62 26.49
C THR A 10 -5.19 -31.56 25.68
N CYS A 11 -5.50 -31.45 24.39
CA CYS A 11 -5.12 -30.28 23.61
C CYS A 11 -5.81 -29.04 24.18
N ALA A 12 -5.03 -28.02 24.54
CA ALA A 12 -5.56 -26.68 24.75
C ALA A 12 -6.31 -26.21 23.49
N PRO A 13 -7.37 -25.41 23.61
CA PRO A 13 -8.06 -24.90 22.43
C PRO A 13 -7.06 -24.13 21.57
N ALA A 14 -6.99 -24.49 20.29
CA ALA A 14 -6.21 -23.76 19.31
C ALA A 14 -6.62 -22.29 19.41
N ARG A 15 -5.66 -21.42 19.74
CA ARG A 15 -5.81 -19.98 19.54
C ARG A 15 -6.35 -19.79 18.12
N GLU A 16 -7.48 -19.10 17.97
CA GLU A 16 -8.01 -18.75 16.65
C GLU A 16 -6.87 -18.16 15.83
N PRO A 17 -6.65 -18.64 14.58
CA PRO A 17 -5.63 -18.08 13.74
C PRO A 17 -5.88 -16.57 13.63
N PRO A 18 -4.85 -15.72 13.81
CA PRO A 18 -5.03 -14.28 13.69
C PRO A 18 -5.66 -13.94 12.33
N PRO A 19 -6.46 -12.87 12.22
CA PRO A 19 -7.19 -12.55 10.99
C PRO A 19 -6.24 -12.47 9.80
N LYS A 20 -6.60 -13.12 8.69
CA LYS A 20 -5.79 -13.18 7.46
C LYS A 20 -5.51 -11.79 6.86
N MET A 21 -6.35 -10.80 7.15
CA MET A 21 -6.23 -9.42 6.67
C MET A 21 -6.70 -8.47 7.78
N GLN A 22 -5.83 -7.53 8.19
CA GLN A 22 -6.17 -6.44 9.10
C GLN A 22 -6.06 -5.12 8.36
N ILE A 23 -7.12 -4.31 8.41
CA ILE A 23 -7.15 -2.98 7.80
C ILE A 23 -7.41 -1.97 8.91
N ARG A 24 -6.60 -0.93 8.98
CA ARG A 24 -6.80 0.18 9.92
C ARG A 24 -6.64 1.51 9.21
N GLU A 25 -7.36 2.51 9.67
CA GLU A 25 -7.07 3.89 9.32
C GLU A 25 -5.88 4.37 10.15
N ALA A 26 -4.99 5.13 9.53
CA ALA A 26 -3.82 5.71 10.17
C ALA A 26 -3.86 7.23 10.05
N SER A 27 -3.79 7.89 11.20
CA SER A 27 -3.66 9.35 11.33
C SER A 27 -2.24 9.81 11.64
N ASP A 28 -1.33 8.86 11.88
CA ASP A 28 0.07 9.16 12.17
C ASP A 28 0.77 9.85 10.98
N PRO A 29 1.82 10.66 11.24
CA PRO A 29 2.71 11.14 10.19
C PRO A 29 3.30 9.99 9.37
N VAL A 30 3.52 10.22 8.08
CA VAL A 30 4.02 9.18 7.14
C VAL A 30 5.38 8.61 7.59
N GLU A 31 6.18 9.40 8.27
CA GLU A 31 7.50 9.04 8.82
C GLU A 31 7.40 8.05 9.98
N ALA A 32 6.31 8.10 10.74
CA ALA A 32 6.09 7.31 11.95
C ALA A 32 5.41 5.97 11.66
N LEU A 33 4.97 5.71 10.42
CA LEU A 33 4.30 4.47 10.06
C LEU A 33 5.28 3.30 10.00
N ASP A 34 5.09 2.35 10.90
CA ASP A 34 5.80 1.07 10.89
C ASP A 34 5.20 0.15 9.82
N ALA A 35 5.97 -0.12 8.77
CA ALA A 35 5.54 -0.90 7.62
C ALA A 35 6.73 -1.50 6.87
N ASP A 36 6.51 -2.60 6.16
CA ASP A 36 7.47 -3.07 5.16
C ASP A 36 7.58 -2.07 4.00
N VAL A 37 6.46 -1.47 3.60
CA VAL A 37 6.38 -0.57 2.45
C VAL A 37 5.36 0.53 2.64
N LEU A 38 5.77 1.77 2.35
CA LEU A 38 4.87 2.91 2.17
C LEU A 38 4.58 3.09 0.67
N VAL A 39 3.31 2.98 0.27
CA VAL A 39 2.87 3.11 -1.13
C VAL A 39 2.25 4.47 -1.38
N LEU A 40 2.77 5.17 -2.38
CA LEU A 40 2.29 6.47 -2.86
C LEU A 40 2.18 6.45 -4.39
N PHE A 41 1.50 7.46 -4.95
CA PHE A 41 1.16 7.50 -6.38
C PHE A 41 1.59 8.81 -7.03
N HIS A 42 1.95 8.77 -8.31
CA HIS A 42 2.36 9.93 -9.10
C HIS A 42 1.66 9.95 -10.46
N LEU A 43 1.14 11.12 -10.87
CA LEU A 43 0.55 11.35 -12.19
C LEU A 43 1.62 11.71 -13.21
N GLU A 44 1.51 11.19 -14.43
CA GLU A 44 2.45 11.47 -15.53
C GLU A 44 2.49 12.96 -15.88
N ASP A 45 1.32 13.58 -15.92
CA ASP A 45 1.09 14.98 -16.29
C ASP A 45 1.21 15.96 -15.11
N GLU A 46 1.46 15.48 -13.89
CA GLU A 46 1.72 16.35 -12.75
C GLU A 46 3.19 16.81 -12.75
N PRO A 47 3.52 18.12 -12.81
CA PRO A 47 4.88 18.60 -13.10
C PRO A 47 5.89 18.42 -11.95
N ALA A 48 5.43 18.19 -10.72
CA ALA A 48 6.27 17.88 -9.57
C ALA A 48 5.48 17.06 -8.55
N PRO A 49 6.13 16.20 -7.73
CA PRO A 49 5.47 15.50 -6.62
C PRO A 49 4.67 16.45 -5.72
N ARG A 50 3.41 16.11 -5.40
CA ARG A 50 2.55 16.90 -4.52
C ARG A 50 1.96 16.08 -3.37
N GLY A 51 1.32 16.76 -2.42
CA GLY A 51 0.71 16.12 -1.26
C GLY A 51 1.72 15.32 -0.44
N ARG A 52 1.34 14.11 -0.02
CA ARG A 52 2.23 13.23 0.75
C ARG A 52 3.45 12.79 -0.07
N LEU A 53 3.29 12.55 -1.37
CA LEU A 53 4.45 12.23 -2.22
C LEU A 53 5.41 13.43 -2.33
N GLY A 54 4.88 14.66 -2.43
CA GLY A 54 5.69 15.88 -2.38
C GLY A 54 6.46 16.04 -1.07
N TRP A 55 5.81 15.76 0.06
CA TRP A 55 6.45 15.76 1.37
C TRP A 55 7.56 14.70 1.46
N VAL A 56 7.26 13.46 1.06
CA VAL A 56 8.25 12.37 1.02
C VAL A 56 9.41 12.70 0.10
N ASP A 57 9.13 13.25 -1.08
CA ASP A 57 10.16 13.69 -2.02
C ASP A 57 11.08 14.73 -1.38
N TRP A 58 10.50 15.73 -0.70
CA TRP A 58 11.25 16.76 0.02
C TRP A 58 12.13 16.18 1.13
N VAL A 59 11.60 15.30 1.98
CA VAL A 59 12.36 14.62 3.05
C VAL A 59 13.52 13.79 2.48
N LEU A 60 13.34 13.20 1.30
CA LEU A 60 14.37 12.44 0.58
C LEU A 60 15.21 13.32 -0.37
N CYS A 61 15.25 14.62 -0.10
CA CYS A 61 16.03 15.63 -0.81
C CYS A 61 15.71 15.71 -2.32
N GLY A 62 14.49 15.43 -2.76
CA GLY A 62 14.07 15.45 -4.16
C GLY A 62 14.36 14.15 -4.92
N ALA A 63 14.26 12.98 -4.27
CA ALA A 63 14.55 11.70 -4.88
C ALA A 63 13.70 11.38 -6.13
N VAL A 64 12.38 11.53 -6.04
CA VAL A 64 11.45 11.40 -7.16
C VAL A 64 11.73 12.50 -8.18
N SER A 65 11.82 13.76 -7.74
CA SER A 65 12.08 14.89 -8.65
C SER A 65 13.36 14.71 -9.49
N ARG A 66 14.45 14.19 -8.90
CA ARG A 66 15.68 13.87 -9.63
C ARG A 66 15.50 12.73 -10.65
N LEU A 67 14.70 11.72 -10.32
CA LEU A 67 14.41 10.63 -11.26
C LEU A 67 13.63 11.16 -12.46
N ARG A 68 12.69 12.06 -12.23
CA ARG A 68 11.93 12.74 -13.29
C ARG A 68 12.81 13.59 -14.19
N ALA A 69 13.64 14.44 -13.60
CA ALA A 69 14.57 15.30 -14.34
C ALA A 69 15.56 14.49 -15.21
N ARG A 70 15.82 13.23 -14.85
CA ARG A 70 16.68 12.30 -15.60
C ARG A 70 15.91 11.39 -16.56
N GLY A 71 14.59 11.54 -16.70
CA GLY A 71 13.75 10.70 -17.55
C GLY A 71 13.65 9.24 -17.08
N LYS A 72 13.92 8.95 -15.80
CA LYS A 72 13.91 7.57 -15.25
C LYS A 72 12.56 7.14 -14.66
N PHE A 73 11.69 8.10 -14.39
CA PHE A 73 10.34 7.88 -13.89
C PHE A 73 9.56 9.15 -14.20
N GLY A 74 8.45 9.07 -14.93
CA GLY A 74 7.57 10.21 -15.22
C GLY A 74 6.26 10.17 -14.46
N GLY A 75 5.84 8.98 -14.00
CA GLY A 75 4.48 8.70 -13.51
C GLY A 75 3.65 7.92 -14.53
N GLU A 76 4.28 7.36 -15.55
CA GLU A 76 3.65 6.59 -16.61
C GLU A 76 2.92 5.38 -16.05
N ARG A 77 1.83 4.97 -16.70
CA ARG A 77 1.02 3.84 -16.22
C ARG A 77 1.85 2.56 -16.17
N GLY A 78 1.98 1.98 -14.99
CA GLY A 78 2.74 0.74 -14.76
C GLY A 78 4.23 0.96 -14.51
N ALA A 79 4.72 2.21 -14.53
CA ALA A 79 6.04 2.54 -14.00
C ALA A 79 6.00 2.49 -12.47
N ASN A 80 7.04 1.95 -11.87
CA ASN A 80 7.22 1.92 -10.43
C ASN A 80 8.64 2.38 -10.09
N VAL A 81 8.79 3.09 -8.98
CA VAL A 81 10.10 3.31 -8.39
C VAL A 81 10.09 2.96 -6.92
N LEU A 82 11.17 2.29 -6.51
CA LEU A 82 11.40 1.90 -5.14
C LEU A 82 12.53 2.76 -4.56
N LEU A 83 12.24 3.46 -3.48
CA LEU A 83 13.15 4.38 -2.81
C LEU A 83 13.58 3.83 -1.46
N SER A 84 14.87 3.98 -1.17
CA SER A 84 15.38 3.78 0.19
C SER A 84 15.04 4.99 1.06
N PRO A 85 14.41 4.80 2.23
CA PRO A 85 14.05 5.88 3.13
C PRO A 85 15.24 6.43 3.93
N SER A 86 16.42 5.77 3.89
CA SER A 86 17.65 6.22 4.55
C SER A 86 17.48 6.63 6.02
N GLY A 87 16.66 5.89 6.77
CA GLY A 87 16.37 6.15 8.19
C GLY A 87 15.44 7.34 8.47
N LYS A 88 14.91 8.00 7.44
CA LYS A 88 13.96 9.13 7.59
C LYS A 88 12.51 8.69 7.81
N PHE A 89 12.20 7.43 7.52
CA PHE A 89 10.89 6.82 7.68
C PHE A 89 11.05 5.49 8.44
N ARG A 90 10.06 5.13 9.26
CA ARG A 90 9.99 3.79 9.87
C ARG A 90 9.62 2.70 8.87
N ALA A 91 8.95 3.06 7.78
CA ALA A 91 8.74 2.15 6.66
C ALA A 91 10.10 1.70 6.08
N ARG A 92 10.25 0.40 5.80
CA ARG A 92 11.53 -0.16 5.28
C ARG A 92 11.85 0.31 3.86
N MET A 93 10.82 0.54 3.05
CA MET A 93 10.94 1.05 1.68
C MET A 93 9.75 1.94 1.31
N ILE A 94 9.96 2.80 0.31
CA ILE A 94 8.89 3.63 -0.26
C ILE A 94 8.69 3.23 -1.70
N LEU A 95 7.47 2.82 -2.04
CA LEU A 95 7.07 2.48 -3.40
C LEU A 95 6.23 3.62 -3.98
N VAL A 96 6.67 4.16 -5.12
CA VAL A 96 5.91 5.15 -5.89
C VAL A 96 5.42 4.50 -7.17
N ILE A 97 4.11 4.48 -7.36
CA ILE A 97 3.44 3.87 -8.52
C ILE A 97 2.94 4.96 -9.47
N GLY A 98 3.26 4.83 -10.75
CA GLY A 98 2.78 5.71 -11.82
C GLY A 98 1.32 5.42 -12.17
N LEU A 99 0.50 6.48 -12.16
CA LEU A 99 -0.93 6.43 -12.46
C LEU A 99 -1.21 6.54 -13.97
N GLY A 100 -0.24 7.05 -14.74
CA GLY A 100 -0.45 7.56 -16.09
C GLY A 100 -1.04 8.96 -16.08
N ARG A 101 -1.63 9.35 -17.22
CA ARG A 101 -2.23 10.67 -17.42
C ARG A 101 -3.58 10.79 -16.71
N GLN A 102 -3.83 11.95 -16.11
CA GLN A 102 -5.10 12.26 -15.43
C GLN A 102 -6.33 12.04 -16.32
N ALA A 103 -6.24 12.40 -17.61
CA ALA A 103 -7.33 12.28 -18.57
C ALA A 103 -7.79 10.84 -18.85
N GLU A 104 -6.95 9.86 -18.53
CA GLU A 104 -7.25 8.43 -18.74
C GLU A 104 -7.72 7.72 -17.46
N LEU A 105 -7.77 8.43 -16.33
CA LEU A 105 -8.23 7.86 -15.07
C LEU A 105 -9.74 7.73 -15.04
N SER A 106 -10.20 6.59 -14.53
CA SER A 106 -11.59 6.25 -14.29
C SER A 106 -11.67 5.32 -13.08
N MET A 107 -12.86 5.12 -12.51
CA MET A 107 -13.04 4.15 -11.43
C MET A 107 -12.66 2.71 -11.85
N VAL A 108 -12.81 2.37 -13.13
CA VAL A 108 -12.32 1.09 -13.68
C VAL A 108 -10.79 1.05 -13.70
N ALA A 109 -10.14 2.15 -14.07
CA ALA A 109 -8.68 2.26 -14.01
C ALA A 109 -8.16 2.18 -12.56
N LEU A 110 -8.88 2.75 -11.59
CA LEU A 110 -8.58 2.66 -10.17
C LEU A 110 -8.60 1.20 -9.68
N TYR A 111 -9.61 0.42 -10.06
CA TYR A 111 -9.69 -1.00 -9.69
C TYR A 111 -8.53 -1.83 -10.30
N ARG A 112 -8.17 -1.55 -11.56
CA ARG A 112 -7.00 -2.20 -12.18
C ARG A 112 -5.68 -1.80 -11.52
N LEU A 113 -5.57 -0.55 -11.11
CA LEU A 113 -4.41 -0.03 -10.38
C LEU A 113 -4.28 -0.71 -9.01
N SER A 114 -5.38 -0.90 -8.28
CA SER A 114 -5.33 -1.54 -6.97
C SER A 114 -4.81 -2.98 -7.04
N TYR A 115 -5.25 -3.74 -8.04
CA TYR A 115 -4.69 -5.06 -8.34
C TYR A 115 -3.18 -5.01 -8.62
N ARG A 116 -2.73 -4.07 -9.47
CA ARG A 116 -1.29 -3.92 -9.80
C ARG A 116 -0.45 -3.52 -8.60
N ALA A 117 -0.98 -2.65 -7.75
CA ALA A 117 -0.32 -2.26 -6.51
C ALA A 117 -0.16 -3.48 -5.60
N ALA A 118 -1.22 -4.25 -5.36
CA ALA A 118 -1.17 -5.48 -4.58
C ALA A 118 -0.20 -6.50 -5.16
N HIS A 119 -0.21 -6.69 -6.48
CA HIS A 119 0.72 -7.57 -7.17
C HIS A 119 2.19 -7.16 -6.95
N THR A 120 2.48 -5.86 -7.00
CA THR A 120 3.82 -5.34 -6.68
C THR A 120 4.20 -5.62 -5.22
N ILE A 121 3.26 -5.43 -4.28
CA ILE A 121 3.48 -5.73 -2.86
C ILE A 121 3.79 -7.22 -2.64
N LEU A 122 3.05 -8.11 -3.31
CA LEU A 122 3.30 -9.55 -3.25
C LEU A 122 4.68 -9.91 -3.79
N ALA A 123 5.07 -9.34 -4.92
CA ALA A 123 6.39 -9.56 -5.53
C ALA A 123 7.54 -9.06 -4.64
N LEU A 124 7.32 -8.00 -3.87
CA LEU A 124 8.27 -7.48 -2.87
C LEU A 124 8.31 -8.31 -1.59
N GLY A 125 7.41 -9.28 -1.41
CA GLY A 125 7.33 -10.10 -0.21
C GLY A 125 6.76 -9.38 1.02
N CYS A 126 6.35 -8.12 0.90
CA CYS A 126 5.83 -7.29 2.00
C CYS A 126 4.49 -7.80 2.54
N THR A 127 4.28 -7.69 3.85
CA THR A 127 3.03 -8.08 4.54
C THR A 127 2.45 -6.96 5.41
N GLN A 128 3.30 -6.02 5.84
CA GLN A 128 2.88 -4.79 6.51
C GLN A 128 2.95 -3.62 5.52
N VAL A 129 1.79 -3.11 5.11
CA VAL A 129 1.66 -2.08 4.09
C VAL A 129 1.09 -0.82 4.71
N ALA A 130 1.72 0.33 4.45
CA ALA A 130 1.13 1.64 4.64
C ALA A 130 0.83 2.26 3.28
N MET A 131 -0.33 2.89 3.10
CA MET A 131 -0.63 3.54 1.81
C MET A 131 -1.60 4.72 1.90
N GLU A 132 -1.44 5.68 1.01
CA GLU A 132 -2.46 6.69 0.70
C GLU A 132 -3.12 6.28 -0.63
N PRO A 133 -4.40 5.87 -0.68
CA PRO A 133 -5.12 5.70 -1.94
C PRO A 133 -5.03 6.99 -2.78
N PRO A 134 -5.08 6.93 -4.12
CA PRO A 134 -4.76 8.08 -4.98
C PRO A 134 -5.87 9.15 -5.00
N PHE A 135 -6.32 9.64 -3.84
CA PHE A 135 -7.44 10.56 -3.67
C PHE A 135 -7.33 11.80 -4.56
N ARG A 136 -6.14 12.39 -4.61
CA ARG A 136 -5.86 13.62 -5.39
C ARG A 136 -6.06 13.42 -6.89
N ALA A 137 -5.90 12.19 -7.39
CA ALA A 137 -6.06 11.86 -8.80
C ALA A 137 -7.54 11.69 -9.19
N PHE A 138 -8.49 11.76 -8.25
CA PHE A 138 -9.92 11.64 -8.51
C PHE A 138 -10.69 12.76 -7.81
N PRO A 139 -10.47 14.04 -8.17
CA PRO A 139 -11.01 15.20 -7.43
C PRO A 139 -12.55 15.32 -7.50
N ARG A 140 -13.22 14.57 -8.38
CA ARG A 140 -14.68 14.55 -8.54
C ARG A 140 -15.35 13.39 -7.81
N GLU A 141 -14.57 12.47 -7.24
CA GLU A 141 -15.08 11.29 -6.53
C GLU A 141 -14.95 11.50 -5.02
N ALA A 142 -15.93 11.01 -4.26
CA ALA A 142 -15.84 11.07 -2.80
C ALA A 142 -14.65 10.24 -2.29
N PRO A 143 -13.85 10.72 -1.32
CA PRO A 143 -12.71 9.97 -0.78
C PRO A 143 -13.08 8.57 -0.29
N THR A 144 -14.27 8.41 0.30
CA THR A 144 -14.82 7.13 0.76
C THR A 144 -14.99 6.13 -0.39
N ARG A 145 -15.49 6.59 -1.55
CA ARG A 145 -15.69 5.77 -2.75
C ARG A 145 -14.36 5.33 -3.37
N ILE A 146 -13.39 6.22 -3.45
CA ILE A 146 -12.03 5.91 -3.93
C ILE A 146 -11.38 4.87 -3.01
N ARG A 147 -11.43 5.11 -1.69
CA ARG A 147 -10.88 4.21 -0.68
C ARG A 147 -11.49 2.82 -0.78
N GLN A 148 -12.82 2.74 -0.80
CA GLN A 148 -13.54 1.47 -0.88
C GLN A 148 -13.16 0.70 -2.14
N ALA A 149 -13.32 1.30 -3.32
CA ALA A 149 -13.02 0.63 -4.59
C ALA A 149 -11.55 0.21 -4.70
N PHE A 150 -10.62 1.02 -4.19
CA PHE A 150 -9.22 0.66 -4.15
C PHE A 150 -8.98 -0.54 -3.23
N LEU A 151 -9.46 -0.48 -1.99
CA LEU A 151 -9.22 -1.53 -0.98
C LEU A 151 -9.88 -2.86 -1.36
N GLU A 152 -11.06 -2.86 -1.97
CA GLU A 152 -11.72 -4.06 -2.46
C GLU A 152 -10.81 -4.84 -3.43
N GLY A 153 -10.31 -4.18 -4.49
CA GLY A 153 -9.42 -4.84 -5.45
C GLY A 153 -8.04 -5.16 -4.89
N PHE A 154 -7.50 -4.28 -4.03
CA PHE A 154 -6.18 -4.46 -3.42
C PHE A 154 -6.15 -5.68 -2.48
N THR A 155 -7.10 -5.75 -1.55
CA THR A 155 -7.15 -6.82 -0.55
C THR A 155 -7.55 -8.15 -1.16
N ALA A 156 -8.45 -8.17 -2.15
CA ALA A 156 -8.78 -9.37 -2.90
C ALA A 156 -7.54 -9.99 -3.55
N GLU A 157 -6.67 -9.16 -4.17
CA GLU A 157 -5.44 -9.66 -4.79
C GLU A 157 -4.40 -10.12 -3.76
N LEU A 158 -4.24 -9.41 -2.65
CA LEU A 158 -3.34 -9.87 -1.57
C LEU A 158 -3.75 -11.24 -1.03
N SER A 159 -5.04 -11.42 -0.72
CA SER A 159 -5.58 -12.69 -0.22
C SER A 159 -5.51 -13.80 -1.26
N ARG A 160 -5.72 -13.50 -2.55
CA ARG A 160 -5.59 -14.47 -3.64
C ARG A 160 -4.14 -14.90 -3.86
N GLY A 161 -3.20 -13.94 -3.82
CA GLY A 161 -1.80 -14.18 -4.13
C GLY A 161 -1.02 -14.89 -3.01
N ARG A 162 -1.39 -14.67 -1.74
CA ARG A 162 -0.84 -15.40 -0.59
C ARG A 162 -1.95 -15.71 0.44
N PRO A 163 -2.74 -16.79 0.23
CA PRO A 163 -3.92 -17.12 1.04
C PRO A 163 -3.63 -17.51 2.50
N ASP A 164 -2.37 -17.88 2.78
CA ASP A 164 -1.90 -18.30 4.10
C ASP A 164 -1.10 -17.21 4.83
N ALA A 165 -0.87 -16.05 4.18
CA ALA A 165 -0.19 -14.92 4.81
C ALA A 165 -1.17 -14.02 5.56
N SER A 166 -0.74 -13.52 6.71
CA SER A 166 -1.41 -12.42 7.40
C SER A 166 -0.91 -11.09 6.87
N PHE A 167 -1.82 -10.21 6.47
CA PHE A 167 -1.51 -8.85 6.03
C PHE A 167 -2.01 -7.81 7.04
N SER A 168 -1.23 -6.74 7.22
CA SER A 168 -1.63 -5.52 7.91
C SER A 168 -1.57 -4.36 6.93
N VAL A 169 -2.70 -3.67 6.73
CA VAL A 169 -2.84 -2.54 5.80
C VAL A 169 -3.25 -1.29 6.60
N SER A 170 -2.33 -0.34 6.69
CA SER A 170 -2.56 0.98 7.28
C SER A 170 -2.91 1.97 6.18
N VAL A 171 -4.15 2.45 6.16
CA VAL A 171 -4.65 3.36 5.13
C VAL A 171 -4.63 4.78 5.69
N LEU A 172 -3.84 5.65 5.08
CA LEU A 172 -3.75 7.04 5.49
C LEU A 172 -5.04 7.79 5.13
N SER A 173 -5.58 8.56 6.08
CA SER A 173 -6.76 9.41 5.86
C SER A 173 -6.48 10.47 4.78
N PRO A 174 -7.47 10.89 3.98
CA PRO A 174 -7.28 12.00 3.05
C PRO A 174 -6.79 13.26 3.80
N PRO A 175 -5.93 14.08 3.18
CA PRO A 175 -5.26 15.20 3.86
C PRO A 175 -6.20 16.32 4.36
N ASN A 176 -7.48 16.33 4.00
CA ASN A 176 -8.46 17.36 4.39
C ASN A 176 -9.62 16.84 5.26
N GLY A 177 -9.48 15.68 5.92
CA GLY A 177 -10.57 15.05 6.68
C GLY A 177 -11.53 14.24 5.78
N PRO A 178 -12.41 13.41 6.38
CA PRO A 178 -13.39 12.60 5.65
C PRO A 178 -14.41 13.43 4.86
#